data_AF-A0A5E6NKD5-F1
#
_entry.id   AF-A0A5E6NKD5-F1
#
_cell.length_a   1.000
_cell.length_b   1.000
_cell.length_c   1.000
_cell.angle_alpha   90.00
_cell.angle_beta   90.00
_cell.angle_gamma   90.00
#
_symmetry.space_group_name_H-M   'P 1'
#
loop_
_entity.id
_entity.type
_entity.pdbx_description
1 polymer ?
#
loop_
_entity_poly.entity_id
_entity_poly.type
_entity_poly.pdbx_seq_one_letter_code
_entity_poly.pdbx_strand_id
1 'polypeptide(L)'
;MNAIKLLKLIINMQKITNLRSLKLSPIVNPLVESSKPIKVKNNLVATKMRNDLIDPSTGEQHTHALVHTLSVVDDAHFVKVFAEGVKQAFQLNRTEMRVFCLVLEVYEQQKMSGGYADSVSLCWFNDTLNGRSAGMATRTFQNGLKGLLNKRFLSPKLRDLYWVNPTLFFKGDRVAFITEYRRKKITEQDRLESQGQQRLID
;
A
#
# COMPACT_ATOMS: atom_id res chain seq x y z
N MET A 1 -46.97 2.63 -10.78
CA MET A 1 -46.25 1.34 -10.66
C MET A 1 -44.94 1.62 -9.91
N ASN A 2 -44.89 1.26 -8.62
CA ASN A 2 -44.06 1.95 -7.61
C ASN A 2 -42.59 1.51 -7.50
N ALA A 3 -41.73 2.48 -7.19
CA ALA A 3 -40.29 2.38 -6.87
C ALA A 3 -39.93 1.40 -5.73
N ILE A 4 -40.93 0.82 -5.05
CA ILE A 4 -40.78 -0.24 -4.04
C ILE A 4 -40.41 -1.60 -4.69
N LYS A 5 -40.71 -1.79 -5.98
CA LYS A 5 -40.40 -3.06 -6.69
C LYS A 5 -38.94 -3.14 -7.17
N LEU A 6 -38.26 -2.01 -7.40
CA LEU A 6 -36.86 -1.99 -7.84
C LEU A 6 -35.86 -2.24 -6.70
N LEU A 7 -36.21 -1.93 -5.45
CA LEU A 7 -35.35 -2.13 -4.28
C LEU A 7 -35.19 -3.61 -3.87
N LYS A 8 -36.00 -4.52 -4.44
CA LYS A 8 -35.94 -5.96 -4.15
C LYS A 8 -34.97 -6.75 -5.04
N LEU A 9 -34.36 -6.14 -6.07
CA LEU A 9 -33.52 -6.89 -7.02
C LEU A 9 -32.00 -6.82 -6.70
N ILE A 10 -31.55 -5.93 -5.82
CA ILE A 10 -30.10 -5.66 -5.64
C ILE A 10 -29.46 -6.39 -4.44
N ILE A 11 -30.22 -7.04 -3.56
CA ILE A 11 -29.64 -7.87 -2.49
C ILE A 11 -30.46 -9.15 -2.35
N ASN A 12 -30.18 -10.13 -3.21
CA ASN A 12 -30.54 -11.52 -2.90
C ASN A 12 -29.28 -12.30 -2.53
N MET A 13 -28.52 -11.77 -1.55
CA MET A 13 -27.80 -12.65 -0.65
C MET A 13 -28.86 -13.15 0.33
N GLN A 14 -29.24 -14.43 0.23
CA GLN A 14 -30.12 -15.04 1.22
C GLN A 14 -29.48 -14.80 2.59
N LYS A 15 -30.09 -13.91 3.38
CA LYS A 15 -29.63 -13.65 4.73
C LYS A 15 -29.81 -14.96 5.49
N ILE A 16 -28.71 -15.59 5.86
CA ILE A 16 -28.75 -16.81 6.67
C ILE A 16 -29.33 -16.40 8.02
N THR A 17 -30.61 -16.71 8.24
CA THR A 17 -31.32 -16.44 9.48
C THR A 17 -31.26 -17.61 10.45
N ASN A 18 -30.94 -18.81 9.96
CA ASN A 18 -30.90 -20.03 10.75
C ASN A 18 -29.75 -20.93 10.28
N LEU A 19 -28.88 -21.32 11.23
CA LEU A 19 -27.73 -22.18 10.98
C LEU A 19 -28.12 -23.64 10.66
N ARG A 20 -29.36 -24.06 10.98
CA ARG A 20 -29.86 -25.42 10.72
C ARG A 20 -30.37 -25.62 9.29
N SER A 21 -30.61 -24.55 8.54
CA SER A 21 -31.15 -24.61 7.17
C SER A 21 -30.11 -24.24 6.10
N LEU A 22 -28.83 -24.49 6.37
CA LEU A 22 -27.76 -24.19 5.42
C LEU A 22 -27.78 -25.17 4.25
N LYS A 23 -27.67 -24.65 3.03
CA LYS A 23 -27.48 -25.48 1.84
C LYS A 23 -26.03 -25.97 1.81
N LEU A 24 -25.83 -27.23 2.19
CA LEU A 24 -24.52 -27.85 2.23
C LEU A 24 -24.08 -28.25 0.82
N SER A 25 -22.80 -28.03 0.50
CA SER A 25 -22.16 -28.52 -0.72
C SER A 25 -20.91 -29.32 -0.33
N PRO A 26 -21.06 -30.60 0.02
CA PRO A 26 -19.96 -31.41 0.56
C PRO A 26 -18.94 -31.85 -0.49
N ILE A 27 -19.30 -31.84 -1.78
CA ILE A 27 -18.49 -32.43 -2.86
C ILE A 27 -17.78 -31.35 -3.70
N VAL A 28 -18.41 -30.20 -3.91
CA VAL A 28 -17.87 -29.11 -4.74
C VAL A 28 -17.82 -27.84 -3.92
N ASN A 29 -16.68 -27.16 -3.90
CA ASN A 29 -16.56 -25.85 -3.25
C ASN A 29 -17.10 -24.77 -4.21
N PRO A 30 -18.31 -24.23 -3.98
CA PRO A 30 -18.91 -23.25 -4.88
C PRO A 30 -18.13 -21.94 -4.95
N LEU A 31 -17.24 -21.67 -3.97
CA LEU A 31 -16.42 -20.46 -3.90
C LEU A 31 -15.21 -20.49 -4.85
N VAL A 32 -14.86 -21.65 -5.40
CA VAL A 32 -13.69 -21.82 -6.29
C VAL A 32 -13.96 -21.20 -7.67
N GLU A 33 -15.20 -21.30 -8.15
CA GLU A 33 -15.65 -20.78 -9.45
C GLU A 33 -16.32 -19.41 -9.33
N SER A 34 -16.94 -19.09 -8.19
CA SER A 34 -17.54 -17.78 -7.95
C SER A 34 -16.54 -16.80 -7.34
N SER A 35 -15.51 -16.41 -8.09
CA SER A 35 -14.62 -15.27 -7.75
C SER A 35 -15.32 -13.90 -7.89
N LYS A 36 -16.63 -13.84 -7.67
CA LYS A 36 -17.39 -12.60 -7.78
C LYS A 36 -16.93 -11.66 -6.66
N PRO A 37 -16.60 -10.40 -6.97
CA PRO A 37 -16.23 -9.45 -5.95
C PRO A 37 -17.37 -9.24 -4.96
N ILE A 38 -17.06 -9.33 -3.67
CA ILE A 38 -18.00 -9.11 -2.57
C ILE A 38 -18.15 -7.60 -2.40
N LYS A 39 -19.35 -7.07 -2.66
CA LYS A 39 -19.67 -5.66 -2.41
C LYS A 39 -19.97 -5.48 -0.91
N VAL A 40 -19.14 -4.72 -0.23
CA VAL A 40 -19.38 -4.19 1.12
C VAL A 40 -19.88 -2.75 0.99
N LYS A 41 -20.54 -2.22 2.02
CA LYS A 41 -21.34 -0.98 1.98
C LYS A 41 -20.64 0.22 1.31
N ASN A 42 -19.31 0.32 1.39
CA ASN A 42 -18.49 1.34 0.71
C ASN A 42 -17.31 0.76 -0.11
N ASN A 43 -17.08 -0.56 -0.07
CA ASN A 43 -15.86 -1.17 -0.59
C ASN A 43 -16.19 -2.36 -1.47
N LEU A 44 -15.31 -2.66 -2.44
CA LEU A 44 -15.41 -3.88 -3.23
C LEU A 44 -14.24 -4.79 -2.86
N VAL A 45 -14.54 -5.95 -2.27
CA VAL A 45 -13.55 -6.95 -1.87
C VAL A 45 -13.49 -8.03 -2.94
N ALA A 46 -12.43 -8.07 -3.74
CA ALA A 46 -12.16 -9.15 -4.67
C ALA A 46 -11.21 -10.17 -4.01
N THR A 47 -11.62 -11.42 -3.92
CA THR A 47 -10.85 -12.49 -3.23
C THR A 47 -9.93 -13.27 -4.17
N LYS A 48 -10.07 -13.11 -5.49
CA LYS A 48 -9.24 -13.78 -6.50
C LYS A 48 -9.05 -12.88 -7.71
N MET A 49 -7.96 -12.11 -7.70
CA MET A 49 -7.37 -11.61 -8.95
C MET A 49 -6.19 -12.51 -9.30
N ARG A 50 -6.05 -12.86 -10.58
CA ARG A 50 -4.86 -13.54 -11.09
C ARG A 50 -3.74 -12.52 -11.19
N ASN A 51 -3.15 -12.15 -10.06
CA ASN A 51 -1.94 -11.34 -10.01
C ASN A 51 -0.79 -12.28 -9.70
N ASP A 52 -0.06 -12.66 -10.74
CA ASP A 52 1.23 -13.32 -10.58
C ASP A 52 2.21 -12.28 -10.02
N LEU A 53 2.39 -12.30 -8.70
CA LEU A 53 3.47 -11.56 -8.07
C LEU A 53 4.75 -12.33 -8.37
N ILE A 54 5.57 -11.74 -9.24
CA ILE A 54 6.90 -12.25 -9.57
C ILE A 54 7.88 -11.52 -8.66
N ASP A 55 8.66 -12.27 -7.89
CA ASP A 55 9.78 -11.68 -7.17
C ASP A 55 10.87 -11.30 -8.18
N PRO A 56 11.22 -10.00 -8.32
CA PRO A 56 12.19 -9.57 -9.32
C PRO A 56 13.63 -10.04 -9.03
N SER A 57 13.90 -10.53 -7.82
CA SER A 57 15.22 -11.04 -7.42
C SER A 57 15.36 -12.55 -7.59
N THR A 58 14.29 -13.33 -7.40
CA THR A 58 14.32 -14.80 -7.47
C THR A 58 13.64 -15.37 -8.71
N GLY A 59 12.81 -14.57 -9.40
CA GLY A 59 11.99 -15.02 -10.52
C GLY A 59 10.89 -16.01 -10.13
N GLU A 60 10.70 -16.29 -8.83
CA GLU A 60 9.67 -17.20 -8.37
C GLU A 60 8.28 -16.58 -8.57
N GLN A 61 7.42 -17.33 -9.26
CA GLN A 61 6.01 -17.02 -9.44
C GLN A 61 5.22 -17.66 -8.30
N HIS A 62 4.67 -16.83 -7.42
CA HIS A 62 3.83 -17.32 -6.34
C HIS A 62 2.36 -17.00 -6.61
N THR A 63 1.52 -18.05 -6.62
CA THR A 63 0.06 -17.88 -6.65
C THR A 63 -0.44 -17.54 -5.26
N HIS A 64 -0.79 -16.27 -5.03
CA HIS A 64 -1.32 -15.79 -3.76
C HIS A 64 -2.84 -15.60 -3.83
N ALA A 65 -3.52 -15.94 -2.73
CA ALA A 65 -4.90 -15.49 -2.51
C ALA A 65 -4.85 -14.00 -2.13
N LEU A 66 -5.07 -13.11 -3.11
CA LEU A 66 -5.10 -11.67 -2.88
C LEU A 66 -6.51 -11.24 -2.49
N VAL A 67 -6.67 -10.76 -1.24
CA VAL A 67 -7.87 -10.06 -0.79
C VAL A 67 -7.69 -8.58 -1.11
N HIS A 68 -8.18 -8.14 -2.26
CA HIS A 68 -8.10 -6.75 -2.70
C HIS A 68 -9.35 -5.99 -2.25
N THR A 69 -9.19 -4.99 -1.39
CA THR A 69 -10.27 -4.09 -0.98
C THR A 69 -10.15 -2.77 -1.74
N LEU A 70 -11.09 -2.50 -2.65
CA LEU A 70 -11.23 -1.20 -3.30
C LEU A 70 -12.05 -0.28 -2.40
N SER A 71 -11.45 0.81 -1.96
CA SER A 71 -12.11 1.89 -1.22
C SER A 71 -12.03 3.16 -2.04
N VAL A 72 -13.17 3.75 -2.40
CA VAL A 72 -13.21 5.08 -3.03
C VAL A 72 -13.27 6.10 -1.91
N VAL A 73 -12.30 7.00 -1.86
CA VAL A 73 -12.16 8.04 -0.82
C VAL A 73 -12.11 9.43 -1.47
N ASP A 74 -12.39 10.47 -0.69
CA ASP A 74 -12.13 11.85 -1.11
C ASP A 74 -10.63 12.16 -1.19
N ASP A 75 -10.27 13.27 -1.83
CA ASP A 75 -8.87 13.66 -2.06
C ASP A 75 -8.08 13.84 -0.76
N ALA A 76 -8.69 14.39 0.30
CA ALA A 76 -8.04 14.62 1.58
C ALA A 76 -7.71 13.30 2.30
N HIS A 77 -8.65 12.35 2.29
CA HIS A 77 -8.43 11.00 2.78
C HIS A 77 -7.40 10.25 1.93
N PHE A 78 -7.43 10.42 0.61
CA PHE A 78 -6.46 9.79 -0.30
C PHE A 78 -5.03 10.19 0.07
N VAL A 79 -4.76 11.50 0.20
CA VAL A 79 -3.43 12.01 0.56
C VAL A 79 -2.97 11.43 1.90
N LYS A 80 -3.88 11.36 2.89
CA LYS A 80 -3.55 10.80 4.21
C LYS A 80 -3.21 9.30 4.14
N VAL A 81 -4.05 8.50 3.49
CA VAL A 81 -3.83 7.05 3.35
C VAL A 81 -2.56 6.78 2.54
N PHE A 82 -2.30 7.55 1.50
CA PHE A 82 -1.08 7.49 0.73
C PHE A 82 0.15 7.78 1.58
N ALA A 83 0.14 8.90 2.31
CA ALA A 83 1.23 9.30 3.19
C ALA A 83 1.52 8.27 4.29
N GLU A 84 0.46 7.74 4.94
CA GLU A 84 0.58 6.69 5.95
C GLU A 84 1.09 5.37 5.33
N GLY A 85 0.58 4.98 4.17
CA GLY A 85 1.00 3.76 3.48
C GLY A 85 2.47 3.80 3.06
N VAL A 86 2.93 4.92 2.47
CA VAL A 86 4.34 5.14 2.12
C VAL A 86 5.22 5.09 3.37
N LYS A 87 4.81 5.77 4.45
CA LYS A 87 5.54 5.78 5.71
C LYS A 87 5.73 4.37 6.25
N GLN A 88 4.70 3.53 6.23
CA GLN A 88 4.78 2.16 6.72
C GLN A 88 5.62 1.26 5.78
N ALA A 89 5.34 1.31 4.48
CA ALA A 89 6.02 0.47 3.49
C ALA A 89 7.54 0.72 3.45
N PHE A 90 7.97 1.98 3.59
CA PHE A 90 9.39 2.37 3.56
C PHE A 90 9.97 2.68 4.94
N GLN A 91 9.21 2.39 6.00
CA GLN A 91 9.61 2.59 7.40
C GLN A 91 10.19 3.98 7.65
N LEU A 92 9.53 5.02 7.11
CA LEU A 92 10.03 6.40 7.19
C LEU A 92 9.98 6.89 8.64
N ASN A 93 11.12 7.41 9.12
CA ASN A 93 11.16 8.08 10.41
C ASN A 93 10.45 9.45 10.34
N ARG A 94 10.23 10.10 11.49
CA ARG A 94 9.51 11.38 11.56
C ARG A 94 10.15 12.47 10.69
N THR A 95 11.47 12.52 10.63
CA THR A 95 12.21 13.54 9.86
C THR A 95 12.12 13.28 8.36
N GLU A 96 12.33 12.03 7.93
CA GLU A 96 12.19 11.60 6.53
C GLU A 96 10.78 11.87 6.01
N MET A 97 9.76 11.57 6.82
CA MET A 97 8.36 11.80 6.44
C MET A 97 8.07 13.30 6.23
N ARG A 98 8.61 14.17 7.09
CA ARG A 98 8.43 15.63 6.94
C ARG A 98 9.10 16.15 5.65
N VAL A 99 10.30 15.66 5.35
CA VAL A 99 10.99 16.04 4.10
C VAL A 99 10.26 15.46 2.89
N PHE A 100 9.71 14.24 2.98
CA PHE A 100 8.93 13.65 1.90
C PHE A 100 7.70 14.49 1.55
N CYS A 101 6.96 15.01 2.54
CA CYS A 101 5.85 15.94 2.29
C CYS A 101 6.31 17.20 1.55
N LEU A 102 7.43 17.80 1.96
CA LEU A 102 7.98 18.98 1.27
C LEU A 102 8.37 18.66 -0.18
N VAL A 103 8.95 17.48 -0.42
CA VAL A 103 9.31 17.04 -1.77
C VAL A 103 8.06 16.85 -2.62
N LEU A 104 6.97 16.28 -2.05
CA LEU A 104 5.68 16.18 -2.75
C LEU A 104 5.11 17.54 -3.12
N GLU A 105 5.14 18.52 -2.20
CA GLU A 105 4.68 19.88 -2.47
C GLU A 105 5.48 20.52 -3.62
N VAL A 106 6.80 20.33 -3.65
CA VAL A 106 7.65 20.81 -4.75
C VAL A 106 7.34 20.07 -6.05
N TYR A 107 7.13 18.76 -5.98
CA TYR A 107 6.83 17.90 -7.12
C TYR A 107 5.50 18.30 -7.80
N GLU A 108 4.45 18.58 -7.03
CA GLU A 108 3.14 19.00 -7.54
C GLU A 108 3.20 20.31 -8.33
N GLN A 109 4.20 21.15 -8.07
CA GLN A 109 4.39 22.44 -8.74
C GLN A 109 5.22 22.33 -10.03
N GLN A 110 5.87 21.19 -10.28
CA GLN A 110 6.68 21.00 -11.48
C GLN A 110 5.81 20.86 -12.73
N LYS A 111 6.32 21.36 -13.87
CA LYS A 111 5.70 21.11 -15.18
C LYS A 111 5.91 19.64 -15.54
N MET A 112 4.81 18.92 -15.81
CA MET A 112 4.85 17.49 -16.10
C MET A 112 5.06 17.23 -17.59
N SER A 113 5.89 16.24 -17.91
CA SER A 113 6.05 15.69 -19.25
C SER A 113 5.67 14.21 -19.20
N GLY A 114 4.66 13.80 -19.95
CA GLY A 114 4.22 12.39 -19.97
C GLY A 114 3.49 11.92 -18.70
N GLY A 115 2.87 12.82 -17.92
CA GLY A 115 2.04 12.47 -16.76
C GLY A 115 2.75 12.42 -15.40
N TYR A 116 4.06 12.66 -15.37
CA TYR A 116 4.85 12.83 -14.15
C TYR A 116 5.95 13.89 -14.37
N ALA A 117 6.54 14.42 -13.30
CA ALA A 117 7.79 15.19 -13.39
C ALA A 117 8.98 14.24 -13.24
N ASP A 118 9.97 14.33 -14.14
CA ASP A 118 11.14 13.45 -14.11
C ASP A 118 12.08 13.75 -12.93
N SER A 119 12.09 15.01 -12.49
CA SER A 119 13.01 15.53 -11.51
C SER A 119 12.41 16.67 -10.70
N VAL A 120 12.97 16.90 -9.51
CA VAL A 120 12.61 17.97 -8.58
C VAL A 120 13.85 18.76 -8.19
N SER A 121 13.72 20.08 -8.14
CA SER A 121 14.78 20.97 -7.64
C SER A 121 14.51 21.29 -6.17
N LEU A 122 15.50 21.04 -5.32
CA LEU A 122 15.44 21.21 -3.88
C LEU A 122 16.59 22.15 -3.44
N CYS A 123 16.45 23.44 -3.74
CA CYS A 123 17.44 24.46 -3.40
C CYS A 123 17.21 24.92 -1.95
N TRP A 124 18.17 24.68 -1.07
CA TRP A 124 18.11 25.14 0.31
C TRP A 124 18.95 26.40 0.51
N PHE A 125 18.32 27.50 0.93
CA PHE A 125 18.99 28.78 1.16
C PHE A 125 18.27 29.60 2.23
N ASN A 126 19.01 30.27 3.12
CA ASN A 126 18.46 31.09 4.22
C ASN A 126 17.36 30.39 5.04
N ASP A 127 17.57 29.12 5.41
CA ASP A 127 16.58 28.27 6.11
C ASP A 127 15.22 28.12 5.40
N THR A 128 15.21 28.30 4.08
CA THR A 128 14.06 28.08 3.20
C THR A 128 14.37 27.03 2.14
N LEU A 129 13.33 26.33 1.70
CA LEU A 129 13.36 25.42 0.55
C LEU A 129 12.71 26.11 -0.64
N ASN A 130 13.48 26.34 -1.71
CA ASN A 130 13.03 27.05 -2.91
C ASN A 130 12.38 28.42 -2.59
N GLY A 131 12.88 29.13 -1.57
CA GLY A 131 12.34 30.42 -1.13
C GLY A 131 11.07 30.33 -0.28
N ARG A 132 10.65 29.13 0.14
CA ARG A 132 9.49 28.92 1.03
C ARG A 132 9.91 28.37 2.38
N SER A 133 9.20 28.77 3.43
CA SER A 133 9.47 28.27 4.77
C SER A 133 9.23 26.76 4.82
N ALA A 134 10.27 26.01 5.18
CA ALA A 134 10.22 24.55 5.32
C ALA A 134 9.79 24.10 6.73
N GLY A 135 9.64 25.03 7.68
CA GLY A 135 9.26 24.74 9.06
C GLY A 135 10.24 23.84 9.82
N MET A 136 11.50 23.75 9.37
CA MET A 136 12.55 22.93 9.99
C MET A 136 13.93 23.53 9.76
N ALA A 137 14.86 23.24 10.66
CA ALA A 137 16.25 23.69 10.54
C ALA A 137 16.98 22.95 9.40
N THR A 138 18.02 23.60 8.86
CA THR A 138 18.89 23.06 7.81
C THR A 138 19.36 21.62 8.08
N ARG A 139 19.84 21.34 9.30
CA ARG A 139 20.32 19.99 9.68
C ARG A 139 19.22 18.92 9.64
N THR A 140 18.00 19.29 10.03
CA THR A 140 16.83 18.39 9.99
C THR A 140 16.46 18.04 8.56
N PHE A 141 16.45 19.04 7.67
CA PHE A 141 16.20 18.82 6.24
C PHE A 141 17.25 17.90 5.61
N GLN A 142 18.54 18.18 5.83
CA GLN A 142 19.63 17.36 5.28
C GLN A 142 19.56 15.91 5.76
N ASN A 143 19.25 15.67 7.04
CA ASN A 143 19.08 14.32 7.58
C ASN A 143 17.90 13.59 6.94
N GLY A 144 16.77 14.26 6.76
CA GLY A 144 15.60 13.66 6.10
C GLY A 144 15.86 13.37 4.63
N LEU A 145 16.48 14.30 3.89
CA LEU A 145 16.87 14.11 2.49
C LEU A 145 17.83 12.93 2.32
N LYS A 146 18.83 12.78 3.21
CA LYS A 146 19.73 11.63 3.22
C LYS A 146 18.97 10.31 3.38
N GLY A 147 17.97 10.26 4.26
CA GLY A 147 17.12 9.09 4.44
C GLY A 147 16.31 8.75 3.19
N LEU A 148 15.73 9.75 2.52
CA LEU A 148 14.99 9.56 1.27
C LEU A 148 15.89 9.05 0.12
N LEU A 149 17.11 9.56 0.01
CA LEU A 149 18.11 9.08 -0.95
C LEU A 149 18.48 7.61 -0.70
N ASN A 150 18.78 7.26 0.57
CA ASN A 150 19.10 5.89 0.96
C ASN A 150 17.96 4.91 0.64
N LYS A 151 16.71 5.37 0.76
CA LYS A 151 15.49 4.60 0.51
C LYS A 151 14.98 4.69 -0.93
N ARG A 152 15.79 5.25 -1.86
CA ARG A 152 15.50 5.31 -3.30
C ARG A 152 14.22 6.06 -3.66
N PHE A 153 13.82 7.04 -2.86
CA PHE A 153 12.78 8.00 -3.25
C PHE A 153 13.29 8.99 -4.28
N LEU A 154 14.54 9.41 -4.09
CA LEU A 154 15.25 10.38 -4.93
C LEU A 154 16.61 9.82 -5.33
N SER A 155 17.15 10.31 -6.44
CA SER A 155 18.53 10.08 -6.84
C SER A 155 19.16 11.40 -7.32
N PRO A 156 20.43 11.71 -7.00
CA PRO A 156 21.05 12.96 -7.44
C PRO A 156 21.11 13.04 -8.99
N LYS A 157 20.75 14.19 -9.55
CA LYS A 157 20.87 14.51 -10.99
C LYS A 157 21.95 15.57 -11.22
N LEU A 158 21.83 16.71 -10.56
CA LEU A 158 22.79 17.81 -10.53
C LEU A 158 22.79 18.44 -9.12
N ARG A 159 23.54 19.52 -8.92
CA ARG A 159 23.44 20.31 -7.69
C ARG A 159 21.98 20.73 -7.47
N ASP A 160 21.47 20.43 -6.28
CA ASP A 160 20.11 20.76 -5.84
C ASP A 160 18.99 20.24 -6.79
N LEU A 161 19.29 19.27 -7.65
CA LEU A 161 18.36 18.67 -8.60
C LEU A 161 18.41 17.15 -8.50
N TYR A 162 17.24 16.53 -8.37
CA TYR A 162 17.10 15.12 -8.07
C TYR A 162 16.12 14.45 -9.02
N TRP A 163 16.48 13.27 -9.53
CA TRP A 163 15.55 12.35 -10.17
C TRP A 163 14.54 11.84 -9.13
N VAL A 164 13.27 11.77 -9.50
CA VAL A 164 12.25 11.13 -8.68
C VAL A 164 12.04 9.68 -9.09
N ASN A 165 11.64 8.84 -8.15
CA ASN A 165 11.22 7.49 -8.47
C ASN A 165 9.76 7.50 -8.99
N PRO A 166 9.49 7.19 -10.28
CA PRO A 166 8.15 7.26 -10.85
C PRO A 166 7.17 6.24 -10.25
N THR A 167 7.65 5.20 -9.58
CA THR A 167 6.77 4.25 -8.86
C THR A 167 6.24 4.83 -7.55
N LEU A 168 6.90 5.86 -7.01
CA LEU A 168 6.55 6.51 -5.74
C LEU A 168 5.97 7.91 -5.95
N PHE A 169 6.35 8.58 -7.04
CA PHE A 169 5.88 9.90 -7.41
C PHE A 169 5.06 9.81 -8.70
N PHE A 170 3.74 9.81 -8.56
CA PHE A 170 2.81 9.72 -9.67
C PHE A 170 1.57 10.61 -9.44
N LYS A 171 1.01 11.16 -10.51
CA LYS A 171 -0.25 11.95 -10.49
C LYS A 171 -1.46 11.08 -10.86
N GLY A 172 -1.54 9.91 -10.25
CA GLY A 172 -2.65 8.97 -10.46
C GLY A 172 -3.69 9.10 -9.35
N ASP A 173 -4.89 8.60 -9.61
CA ASP A 173 -6.02 8.52 -8.67
C ASP A 173 -6.01 7.22 -7.84
N ARG A 174 -5.00 6.36 -8.02
CA ARG A 174 -4.98 4.98 -7.51
C ARG A 174 -3.64 4.60 -6.93
N VAL A 175 -3.66 4.06 -5.72
CA VAL A 175 -2.52 3.42 -5.05
C VAL A 175 -2.95 2.10 -4.45
N ALA A 176 -2.10 1.08 -4.52
CA ALA A 176 -2.31 -0.20 -3.86
C ALA A 176 -1.09 -0.52 -2.98
N PHE A 177 -1.29 -0.55 -1.67
CA PHE A 177 -0.30 -1.06 -0.72
C PHE A 177 -0.62 -2.54 -0.47
N ILE A 178 0.29 -3.43 -0.86
CA ILE A 178 0.13 -4.88 -0.68
C ILE A 178 1.01 -5.32 0.48
N THR A 179 0.41 -5.90 1.51
CA THR A 179 1.13 -6.54 2.61
C THR A 179 1.01 -8.05 2.47
N GLU A 180 2.14 -8.72 2.29
CA GLU A 180 2.20 -10.18 2.17
C GLU A 180 2.63 -10.80 3.52
N TYR A 181 1.83 -11.72 4.04
CA TYR A 181 2.18 -12.49 5.24
C TYR A 181 2.62 -13.90 4.83
N ARG A 182 3.91 -14.20 4.98
CA ARG A 182 4.44 -15.55 4.77
C ARG A 182 4.52 -16.31 6.09
N ARG A 183 4.08 -17.56 6.10
CA ARG A 183 4.31 -18.45 7.25
C ARG A 183 5.82 -18.73 7.36
N LYS A 184 6.38 -18.58 8.55
CA LYS A 184 7.76 -19.02 8.83
C LYS A 184 7.81 -20.53 8.59
N LYS A 185 8.74 -21.00 7.75
CA LYS A 185 9.03 -22.44 7.65
C LYS A 185 9.66 -22.85 8.99
N ILE A 186 9.07 -23.83 9.65
CA ILE A 186 9.64 -24.42 10.87
C ILE A 186 10.96 -25.09 10.45
N THR A 187 12.08 -24.59 10.97
CA THR A 187 13.38 -25.22 10.82
C THR A 187 13.52 -26.39 11.78
N GLU A 188 14.41 -27.33 11.47
CA GLU A 188 14.69 -28.47 12.36
C GLU A 188 15.22 -28.00 13.72
N GLN A 189 15.91 -26.85 13.76
CA GLN A 189 16.33 -26.19 15.00
C GLN A 189 15.15 -25.72 15.87
N ASP A 190 14.10 -25.13 15.27
CA ASP A 190 12.89 -24.71 15.99
C ASP A 190 12.15 -25.93 16.58
N ARG A 191 12.24 -27.10 15.92
CA ARG A 191 11.72 -28.39 16.44
C ARG A 191 12.54 -28.92 17.60
N LEU A 192 13.86 -28.88 17.51
CA LEU A 192 14.75 -29.35 18.57
C LEU A 192 14.67 -28.46 19.81
N GLU A 193 14.53 -27.14 19.65
CA GLU A 193 14.35 -26.20 20.76
C GLU A 193 13.01 -26.38 21.47
N SER A 194 11.91 -26.58 20.73
CA SER A 194 10.60 -26.87 21.35
C SER A 194 10.59 -28.21 22.10
N GLN A 195 11.22 -29.24 21.54
CA GLN A 195 11.39 -30.54 22.22
C GLN A 195 12.30 -30.45 23.45
N GLY A 196 13.35 -29.62 23.41
CA GLY A 196 14.26 -29.38 24.53
C GLY A 196 13.59 -28.60 25.67
N GLN A 197 12.75 -27.61 25.35
CA GLN A 197 12.01 -26.83 26.35
C GLN A 197 10.93 -27.67 27.06
N GLN A 198 10.32 -28.63 26.38
CA GLN A 198 9.36 -29.54 27.02
C GLN A 198 9.99 -30.41 28.13
N ARG A 199 11.28 -30.78 28.00
CA ARG A 199 11.99 -31.62 28.97
C ARG A 199 12.44 -30.90 30.25
N LEU A 200 12.38 -29.57 30.28
CA LEU A 200 12.79 -28.76 31.43
C LEU A 200 11.60 -28.40 32.34
N ILE A 201 10.38 -28.74 31.92
CA ILE A 201 9.13 -28.44 32.62
C ILE A 201 8.57 -29.71 33.31
N ASP A 202 9.08 -30.90 32.94
CA ASP A 202 8.85 -32.19 33.60
C ASP A 202 9.94 -32.46 34.67
#